data_AF-G9KHJ0-F1
#
_entry.id   AF-G9KHJ0-F1
#
_cell.length_a   1.000
_cell.length_b   1.000
_cell.length_c   1.000
_cell.angle_alpha   90.00
_cell.angle_beta   90.00
_cell.angle_gamma   90.00
#
_symmetry.space_group_name_H-M   'P 1'
#
loop_
_entity.id
_entity.type
_entity.pdbx_description
1 polymer ?
#
loop_
_entity_poly.entity_id
_entity_poly.type
_entity_poly.pdbx_seq_one_letter_code
_entity_poly.pdbx_strand_id
1 'polypeptide(L)'
;MAMNLLEDWCRGMEVDIHRSLMVTGIPEDCGQAEIEETLNGVLSPLGPYFVLNKIFLREENAKAALIEVGEGVNLRAIPREFPGRGGVWRVICRDP
;
A
#
# COMPACT_ATOMS: atom_id res chain seq x y z
N MET A 1 5.92 -14.21 -2.91
CA MET A 1 4.69 -14.40 -2.13
C MET A 1 3.87 -13.12 -2.06
N ALA A 2 4.44 -12.00 -1.59
CA ALA A 2 3.69 -10.75 -1.46
C ALA A 2 3.18 -10.15 -2.79
N MET A 3 3.90 -10.38 -3.91
CA MET A 3 3.42 -9.99 -5.25
C MET A 3 2.17 -10.77 -5.69
N ASN A 4 2.13 -12.09 -5.45
CA ASN A 4 0.96 -12.92 -5.75
C ASN A 4 -0.26 -12.43 -4.97
N LEU A 5 -0.07 -12.05 -3.69
CA LEU A 5 -1.15 -11.47 -2.88
C LEU A 5 -1.67 -10.17 -3.48
N LEU A 6 -0.80 -9.26 -3.94
CA LEU A 6 -1.24 -8.05 -4.63
C LEU A 6 -2.03 -8.40 -5.89
N GLU A 7 -1.56 -9.35 -6.70
CA GLU A 7 -2.25 -9.81 -7.91
C GLU A 7 -3.65 -10.37 -7.61
N ASP A 8 -3.75 -11.30 -6.66
CA ASP A 8 -5.02 -11.90 -6.24
C ASP A 8 -5.96 -10.86 -5.62
N TRP A 9 -5.42 -9.92 -4.84
CA TRP A 9 -6.23 -8.88 -4.20
C TRP A 9 -6.75 -7.86 -5.22
N CYS A 10 -5.92 -7.39 -6.15
CA CYS A 10 -6.33 -6.54 -7.27
C CYS A 10 -7.40 -7.24 -8.12
N ARG A 11 -7.22 -8.54 -8.41
CA ARG A 11 -8.19 -9.34 -9.17
C ARG A 11 -9.52 -9.48 -8.44
N GLY A 12 -9.50 -9.68 -7.12
CA GLY A 12 -10.71 -9.78 -6.30
C GLY A 12 -11.46 -8.45 -6.16
N MET A 13 -10.76 -7.33 -6.32
CA MET A 13 -11.35 -5.98 -6.27
C MET A 13 -11.63 -5.37 -7.63
N GLU A 14 -11.31 -6.08 -8.72
CA GLU A 14 -11.44 -5.60 -10.10
C GLU A 14 -10.70 -4.27 -10.36
N VAL A 15 -9.52 -4.10 -9.73
CA VAL A 15 -8.68 -2.90 -9.88
C VAL A 15 -7.41 -3.18 -10.69
N ASP A 16 -6.90 -2.15 -11.35
CA ASP A 16 -5.74 -2.27 -12.22
C ASP A 16 -4.45 -2.40 -11.41
N ILE A 17 -3.75 -3.51 -11.59
CA ILE A 17 -2.51 -3.79 -10.85
C ILE A 17 -1.35 -2.85 -11.21
N HIS A 18 -1.33 -2.30 -12.43
CA HIS A 18 -0.32 -1.31 -12.84
C HIS A 18 -0.60 0.07 -12.24
N ARG A 19 -1.76 0.26 -11.62
CA ARG A 19 -2.13 1.43 -10.84
C ARG A 19 -2.38 1.11 -9.37
N SER A 20 -2.03 -0.09 -8.93
CA SER A 20 -2.22 -0.52 -7.55
C SER A 20 -0.89 -0.79 -6.86
N LEU A 21 -0.88 -0.54 -5.57
CA LEU A 21 0.22 -0.88 -4.68
C LEU A 21 -0.33 -1.39 -3.35
N MET A 22 0.44 -2.26 -2.70
CA MET A 22 0.15 -2.80 -1.39
C MET A 22 1.21 -2.35 -0.41
N VAL A 23 0.77 -1.77 0.69
CA VAL A 23 1.64 -1.37 1.80
C VAL A 23 1.51 -2.38 2.93
N THR A 24 2.62 -2.97 3.36
CA THR A 24 2.68 -3.95 4.46
C THR A 24 3.54 -3.44 5.61
N GLY A 25 3.50 -4.14 6.75
CA GLY A 25 4.21 -3.75 7.97
C GLY A 25 3.46 -2.75 8.85
N ILE A 26 2.17 -2.53 8.58
CA ILE A 26 1.32 -1.65 9.38
C ILE A 26 0.93 -2.39 10.67
N PRO A 27 1.21 -1.85 11.87
CA PRO A 27 0.85 -2.53 13.11
C PRO A 27 -0.65 -2.77 13.26
N GLU A 28 -1.05 -3.83 13.97
CA GLU A 28 -2.47 -4.08 14.23
C GLU A 28 -3.14 -2.98 15.06
N ASP A 29 -2.38 -2.36 15.98
CA ASP A 29 -2.81 -1.23 16.80
C ASP A 29 -2.81 0.10 16.02
N CYS A 30 -2.29 0.11 14.79
CA CYS A 30 -2.29 1.29 13.94
C CYS A 30 -3.73 1.61 13.50
N GLY A 31 -4.22 2.77 13.94
CA GLY A 31 -5.54 3.29 13.62
C GLY A 31 -5.62 3.82 12.20
N GLN A 32 -6.84 4.01 11.70
CA GLN A 32 -7.05 4.50 10.34
C GLN A 32 -6.40 5.87 10.09
N ALA A 33 -6.57 6.82 11.02
CA ALA A 33 -6.03 8.18 10.87
C ALA A 33 -4.50 8.19 10.72
N GLU A 34 -3.79 7.37 11.50
CA GLU A 34 -2.32 7.30 11.42
C GLU A 34 -1.83 6.62 10.14
N ILE A 35 -2.57 5.61 9.66
CA ILE A 35 -2.31 5.01 8.35
C ILE A 35 -2.46 6.07 7.26
N GLU A 36 -3.56 6.81 7.27
CA GLU A 36 -3.80 7.86 6.28
C GLU A 36 -2.79 9.01 6.38
N GLU A 37 -2.37 9.39 7.59
CA GLU A 37 -1.34 10.42 7.80
C GLU A 37 0.03 9.97 7.26
N THR A 38 0.45 8.75 7.58
CA THR A 38 1.72 8.19 7.09
C THR A 38 1.71 8.07 5.57
N LEU A 39 0.61 7.56 5.00
CA LEU A 39 0.44 7.45 3.55
C LEU A 39 0.40 8.83 2.89
N ASN A 40 -0.24 9.83 3.50
CA ASN A 40 -0.26 11.20 2.96
C ASN A 40 1.14 11.77 2.88
N GLY A 41 1.97 11.58 3.91
CA GLY A 41 3.35 12.08 3.90
C GLY A 41 4.20 11.55 2.74
N VAL A 42 3.91 10.33 2.27
CA VAL A 42 4.71 9.64 1.23
C VAL A 42 4.07 9.72 -0.15
N LEU A 43 2.76 9.51 -0.26
CA LEU A 43 2.07 9.36 -1.54
C LEU A 43 1.47 10.68 -2.05
N SER A 44 1.03 11.57 -1.16
CA SER A 44 0.44 12.86 -1.55
C SER A 44 1.37 13.71 -2.43
N PRO A 45 2.71 13.77 -2.19
CA PRO A 45 3.64 14.47 -3.08
C PRO A 45 3.79 13.84 -4.46
N LEU A 46 3.50 12.54 -4.60
CA LEU A 46 3.63 11.78 -5.85
C LEU A 46 2.38 11.89 -6.73
N GLY A 47 1.24 12.22 -6.12
CA GLY A 47 -0.01 12.51 -6.80
C GLY A 47 -1.23 11.95 -6.06
N PRO A 48 -2.41 12.00 -6.69
CA PRO A 48 -3.65 11.50 -6.08
C PRO A 48 -3.55 9.99 -5.84
N TYR A 49 -4.06 9.54 -4.69
CA TYR A 49 -4.13 8.14 -4.32
C TYR A 49 -5.39 7.86 -3.50
N PHE A 50 -5.84 6.61 -3.49
CA PHE A 50 -7.00 6.14 -2.75
C PHE A 50 -6.66 4.86 -2.00
N VAL A 51 -6.95 4.83 -0.70
CA VAL A 51 -6.86 3.59 0.08
C VAL A 51 -8.13 2.78 -0.15
N LEU A 52 -8.02 1.71 -0.92
CA LEU A 52 -9.16 0.90 -1.34
C LEU A 52 -9.65 -0.02 -0.21
N ASN A 53 -8.73 -0.75 0.41
CA ASN A 53 -9.07 -1.75 1.41
C ASN A 53 -7.87 -2.06 2.31
N LYS A 54 -8.11 -2.69 3.46
CA LYS A 54 -7.09 -3.10 4.43
C LYS A 54 -7.39 -4.53 4.88
N ILE A 55 -6.38 -5.39 4.91
CA ILE A 55 -6.48 -6.75 5.42
C ILE A 55 -5.47 -6.97 6.55
N PHE A 56 -5.74 -7.96 7.39
CA PHE A 56 -4.79 -8.39 8.40
C PHE A 56 -4.04 -9.64 7.90
N LEU A 57 -2.72 -9.52 7.78
CA LEU A 57 -1.83 -10.60 7.41
C LEU A 57 -1.37 -11.33 8.66
N ARG A 58 -2.00 -12.46 8.94
CA ARG A 58 -1.69 -13.29 10.12
C ARG A 58 -0.22 -13.75 10.13
N GLU A 59 0.35 -14.05 8.96
CA GLU A 59 1.75 -14.48 8.82
C GLU A 59 2.74 -13.38 9.24
N GLU A 60 2.40 -12.11 9.00
CA GLU A 60 3.25 -10.97 9.35
C GLU A 60 2.85 -10.30 10.68
N ASN A 61 1.77 -10.78 11.33
CA ASN A 61 1.12 -10.13 12.47
C ASN A 61 0.93 -8.61 12.26
N ALA A 62 0.62 -8.24 11.02
CA ALA A 62 0.54 -6.86 10.57
C ALA A 62 -0.63 -6.68 9.61
N LYS A 63 -1.12 -5.45 9.50
CA LYS A 63 -2.05 -5.04 8.46
C LYS A 63 -1.32 -4.78 7.15
N ALA A 64 -2.05 -4.99 6.07
CA ALA A 64 -1.69 -4.52 4.75
C ALA A 64 -2.81 -3.62 4.21
N ALA A 65 -2.44 -2.61 3.44
CA ALA A 65 -3.37 -1.70 2.78
C ALA A 65 -3.20 -1.79 1.27
N LEU A 66 -4.30 -1.97 0.54
CA LEU A 66 -4.35 -1.85 -0.90
C LEU A 66 -4.66 -0.40 -1.26
N ILE A 67 -3.86 0.16 -2.16
CA ILE A 67 -3.92 1.55 -2.56
C ILE A 67 -3.94 1.62 -4.07
N GLU A 68 -4.86 2.40 -4.61
CA GLU A 68 -4.88 2.78 -6.01
C GLU A 68 -4.24 4.15 -6.18
N VAL A 69 -3.39 4.29 -7.19
CA VAL A 69 -2.82 5.58 -7.58
C VAL A 69 -3.56 6.16 -8.77
N GLY A 70 -3.71 7.47 -8.76
CA GLY A 70 -4.34 8.22 -9.83
C GLY A 70 -3.51 8.21 -11.12
N GLU A 71 -4.14 8.69 -12.18
CA GLU A 71 -3.54 8.66 -13.51
C GLU A 71 -2.33 9.61 -13.58
N GLY A 72 -1.21 9.14 -14.14
CA GLY A 72 0.04 9.89 -14.22
C GLY A 72 0.97 9.75 -13.01
N VAL A 73 0.58 9.04 -11.95
CA VAL A 73 1.49 8.71 -10.85
C VAL A 73 2.50 7.65 -11.31
N ASN A 74 3.79 7.97 -11.21
CA ASN A 74 4.83 7.04 -11.57
C ASN A 74 5.11 6.06 -10.42
N LEU A 75 4.74 4.78 -10.58
CA LEU A 75 5.01 3.73 -9.59
C LEU A 75 6.51 3.58 -9.26
N ARG A 76 7.41 3.91 -10.19
CA ARG A 76 8.87 3.89 -9.94
C ARG A 76 9.32 5.01 -9.00
N ALA A 77 8.56 6.10 -8.90
CA ALA A 77 8.85 7.18 -7.96
C ALA A 77 8.43 6.85 -6.53
N ILE A 78 7.60 5.81 -6.35
CA ILE A 78 7.13 5.38 -5.03
C ILE A 78 8.25 4.63 -4.31
N PRO A 79 8.66 5.06 -3.10
CA PRO A 79 9.68 4.36 -2.34
C PRO A 79 9.21 2.95 -2.00
N ARG A 80 10.11 1.98 -2.10
CA ARG A 80 9.82 0.58 -1.77
C ARG A 80 9.67 0.36 -0.26
N GLU A 81 10.23 1.23 0.55
CA GLU A 81 10.18 1.19 2.00
C GLU A 81 10.19 2.63 2.54
N PHE A 82 9.42 2.90 3.59
CA PHE A 82 9.40 4.21 4.26
C PHE A 82 9.09 4.05 5.76
N PRO A 83 9.51 5.01 6.61
CA PRO A 83 9.20 4.95 8.03
C PRO A 83 7.71 5.17 8.27
N GLY A 84 7.12 4.31 9.10
CA GLY A 84 5.75 4.44 9.57
C GLY A 84 5.62 4.06 11.05
N ARG A 85 4.40 4.01 11.56
CA ARG A 85 4.17 3.58 12.94
C ARG A 85 4.61 2.13 13.11
N GLY A 86 5.32 1.84 14.20
CA GLY A 86 5.80 0.49 14.52
C GLY A 86 6.95 -0.04 13.66
N GLY A 87 7.55 0.80 12.79
CA GLY A 87 8.76 0.45 12.06
C GLY A 87 8.72 0.87 10.60
N VAL A 88 9.41 0.11 9.76
CA VAL A 88 9.47 0.36 8.31
C VAL A 88 8.26 -0.29 7.65
N TRP A 89 7.53 0.50 6.87
CA TRP A 89 6.45 0.02 6.01
C TRP A 89 7.01 -0.27 4.63
N ARG A 90 6.56 -1.37 4.03
CA ARG A 90 7.06 -1.83 2.73
C ARG A 90 5.99 -1.66 1.67
N VAL A 91 6.41 -1.27 0.48
CA VAL A 91 5.55 -1.06 -0.68
C VAL A 91 5.84 -2.13 -1.72
N ILE A 92 4.78 -2.82 -2.10
CA ILE A 92 4.78 -3.82 -3.16
C ILE A 92 3.90 -3.25 -4.28
N CYS A 93 4.47 -3.09 -5.46
CA CYS A 93 3.69 -2.81 -6.66
C CYS A 93 4.33 -3.51 -7.84
N ARG A 94 3.56 -3.67 -8.91
CA ARG A 94 4.08 -4.25 -10.15
C ARG A 94 5.16 -3.34 -10.71
N ASP A 95 6.37 -3.87 -10.88
CA ASP A 95 7.41 -3.16 -11.62
C ASP A 95 6.92 -2.98 -13.07
N PRO A 96 6.92 -1.75 -13.61
CA PRO A 96 6.51 -1.50 -15.00
C PRO A 96 7.57 -1.90 -16.01
#